data_AF-A0A2E4H9J0-F1
#
_entry.id   AF-A0A2E4H9J0-F1
#
_cell.length_a   1.000
_cell.length_b   1.000
_cell.length_c   1.000
_cell.angle_alpha   90.00
_cell.angle_beta   90.00
_cell.angle_gamma   90.00
#
_symmetry.space_group_name_H-M   'P 1'
#
loop_
_entity.id
_entity.type
_entity.pdbx_description
1 polymer ?
#
loop_
_entity_poly.entity_id
_entity_poly.type
_entity_poly.pdbx_seq_one_letter_code
_entity_poly.pdbx_strand_id
1 'polypeptide(L)' 'MIAEAMDAELSATLTQLADYKDEAGHTHVVRNGYSPEREGLAGIGLVSVRAPKIRDRSGARIKFTSALLPPCLRRP' A
#
# COMPACT_ATOMS: atom_id res chain seq x y z
N MET A 1 -13.52 8.30 4.48
CA MET A 1 -12.35 9.24 4.45
C MET A 1 -11.27 8.70 3.52
N ILE A 2 -10.26 9.48 3.07
CA ILE A 2 -9.24 8.98 2.11
C ILE A 2 -8.43 7.80 2.68
N ALA A 3 -8.07 7.83 3.95
CA ALA A 3 -7.34 6.74 4.60
C ALA A 3 -8.09 5.39 4.57
N GLU A 4 -9.41 5.42 4.73
CA GLU A 4 -10.28 4.24 4.70
C GLU A 4 -10.34 3.63 3.30
N ALA A 5 -10.37 4.47 2.26
CA ALA A 5 -10.31 4.00 0.88
C ALA A 5 -8.96 3.34 0.57
N MET A 6 -7.86 3.85 1.15
CA MET A 6 -6.54 3.20 1.03
C MET A 6 -6.47 1.87 1.77
N ASP A 7 -7.06 1.76 2.96
CA ASP A 7 -7.10 0.50 3.71
C ASP A 7 -7.96 -0.55 2.96
N ALA A 8 -9.04 -0.13 2.29
CA ALA A 8 -9.82 -1.00 1.42
C ALA A 8 -9.02 -1.50 0.21
N GLU A 9 -8.27 -0.64 -0.48
CA GLU A 9 -7.35 -1.03 -1.58
C GLU A 9 -6.27 -2.00 -1.09
N LEU A 10 -5.68 -1.73 0.08
CA LEU A 10 -4.69 -2.59 0.69
C LEU A 10 -5.26 -3.97 0.98
N SER A 11 -6.45 -4.03 1.57
CA SER A 11 -7.15 -5.28 1.87
C SER A 11 -7.43 -6.07 0.60
N ALA A 12 -7.88 -5.40 -0.47
CA ALA A 12 -8.09 -6.05 -1.76
C ALA A 12 -6.78 -6.62 -2.34
N THR A 13 -5.68 -5.87 -2.25
CA THR A 13 -4.36 -6.31 -2.73
C THR A 13 -3.83 -7.49 -1.93
N LEU A 14 -3.97 -7.46 -0.60
CA LEU A 14 -3.59 -8.57 0.27
C LEU A 14 -4.44 -9.81 0.02
N THR A 15 -5.72 -9.64 -0.32
CA THR A 15 -6.61 -10.74 -0.69
C THR A 15 -6.17 -11.40 -2.00
N GLN A 16 -5.78 -10.59 -3.00
CA GLN A 16 -5.23 -11.13 -4.26
C GLN A 16 -3.92 -11.89 -4.07
N LEU A 17 -3.11 -11.47 -3.10
CA LEU A 17 -1.86 -12.12 -2.73
C LEU A 17 -2.03 -13.16 -1.61
N ALA A 18 -3.26 -13.47 -1.22
CA ALA A 18 -3.53 -14.40 -0.11
C ALA A 18 -3.03 -15.80 -0.44
N ASP A 19 -3.10 -16.21 -1.71
CA ASP A 19 -2.62 -17.51 -2.18
C ASP A 19 -1.09 -17.56 -2.33
N TYR A 20 -0.42 -16.40 -2.27
CA TYR A 20 1.03 -16.31 -2.35
C TYR A 20 1.66 -16.54 -0.96
N LYS A 21 1.76 -17.83 -0.60
CA LYS A 21 2.23 -18.31 0.69
C LYS A 21 3.53 -19.10 0.58
N ASP A 22 4.29 -19.14 1.68
CA ASP A 22 5.47 -19.99 1.81
C ASP A 22 5.09 -21.47 2.02
N GLU A 23 6.10 -22.34 2.03
CA GLU A 23 5.93 -23.78 2.29
C GLU A 23 5.35 -24.07 3.68
N ALA A 24 5.43 -23.12 4.61
CA ALA A 24 4.85 -23.22 5.95
C ALA A 24 3.41 -22.64 6.04
N GLY A 25 2.84 -22.15 4.94
CA GLY A 25 1.50 -21.59 4.86
C GLY A 25 1.36 -20.12 5.31
N HIS A 26 2.45 -19.39 5.52
CA HIS A 26 2.43 -17.96 5.81
C HIS A 26 2.42 -17.13 4.53
N THR A 27 1.63 -16.05 4.52
CA THR A 27 1.61 -15.11 3.40
C THR A 27 2.98 -14.44 3.24
N HIS A 28 3.54 -14.47 2.03
CA HIS A 28 4.80 -13.79 1.73
C HIS A 28 4.68 -12.27 1.82
N VAL A 29 3.49 -11.74 1.55
CA VAL A 29 3.21 -10.31 1.59
C VAL A 29 2.37 -9.99 2.81
N VAL A 30 2.91 -9.14 3.69
CA VAL A 30 2.24 -8.71 4.91
C VAL A 30 2.18 -7.20 4.99
N ARG A 31 1.14 -6.67 5.64
CA ARG A 31 1.09 -5.26 6.00
C ARG A 31 2.22 -4.93 6.98
N ASN A 32 2.99 -3.88 6.69
CA ASN A 32 4.17 -3.45 7.44
C ASN A 32 4.07 -1.97 7.83
N GLY A 33 2.97 -1.63 8.51
CA GLY A 33 2.69 -0.28 8.99
C GLY A 33 2.33 0.71 7.89
N TYR A 34 2.63 1.99 8.15
CA TYR A 34 2.36 3.10 7.25
C TYR A 34 3.65 3.84 6.91
N SER A 35 3.64 4.51 5.76
CA SER A 35 4.65 5.52 5.43
C SER A 35 4.43 6.78 6.27
N PRO A 36 5.48 7.59 6.48
CA PRO A 36 5.33 8.90 7.08
C PRO A 36 4.24 9.70 6.37
N GLU A 37 3.50 10.50 7.14
CA GLU A 37 2.49 11.39 6.61
C GLU A 37 3.12 12.39 5.65
N ARG A 38 2.51 12.57 4.50
CA ARG A 38 2.96 13.50 3.48
C ARG A 38 1.77 14.17 2.83
N GLU A 39 1.93 15.44 2.51
CA GLU A 39 1.01 16.16 1.65
C GLU A 39 1.16 15.65 0.21
N GLY A 40 0.09 15.09 -0.32
CA GLY A 40 -0.03 14.69 -1.71
C GLY A 40 -1.08 15.53 -2.43
N LEU A 41 -0.78 15.91 -3.67
CA LEU A 41 -1.77 16.55 -4.51
C LEU A 41 -2.72 15.47 -5.05
N ALA A 42 -3.93 15.41 -4.51
CA ALA A 42 -5.04 14.67 -5.10
C ALA A 42 -5.85 15.62 -6.00
N GLY A 43 -6.72 15.09 -6.86
CA GLY A 43 -7.58 15.91 -7.75
C GLY A 43 -8.49 16.92 -7.02
N ILE A 44 -8.56 16.84 -5.68
CA ILE A 44 -9.31 17.73 -4.80
C ILE A 44 -8.42 18.75 -4.03
N GLY A 45 -7.11 18.78 -4.30
CA GLY A 45 -6.15 19.66 -3.63
C GLY A 45 -5.05 18.92 -2.84
N LEU A 46 -4.28 19.67 -2.06
CA LEU A 46 -3.26 19.13 -1.15
C LEU A 46 -3.95 18.38 0.00
N VAL A 47 -3.67 17.08 0.11
CA VAL A 47 -4.20 16.22 1.17
C VAL A 47 -3.04 15.54 1.89
N SER A 48 -2.97 15.70 3.21
CA SER A 48 -2.07 14.93 4.06
C SER A 48 -2.55 13.49 4.18
N VAL A 49 -1.76 12.55 3.65
CA VAL A 49 -2.11 11.12 3.61
C VAL A 49 -0.94 10.26 4.07
N ARG A 50 -1.27 9.15 4.74
CA ARG A 50 -0.32 8.12 5.14
C ARG A 50 -0.56 6.88 4.30
N ALA A 51 0.32 6.62 3.33
CA ALA A 51 0.19 5.44 2.48
C ALA A 51 0.52 4.15 3.27
N PRO A 52 -0.33 3.11 3.23
CA PRO A 52 0.00 1.83 3.86
C PRO A 52 1.19 1.18 3.16
N LYS A 53 1.97 0.42 3.94
CA LYS A 53 3.14 -0.30 3.44
C LYS A 53 2.89 -1.79 3.50
N ILE A 54 3.34 -2.48 2.47
CA ILE A 54 3.51 -3.93 2.48
C ILE A 54 4.99 -4.27 2.60
N ARG A 55 5.28 -5.38 3.27
CA ARG A 55 6.59 -6.02 3.25
C ARG A 55 6.44 -7.34 2.53
N ASP A 56 7.26 -7.48 1.49
CA ASP A 56 7.46 -8.73 0.80
C ASP A 56 8.57 -9.54 1.47
N ARG A 57 8.29 -10.81 1.74
CA ARG A 57 9.22 -11.79 2.32
C ARG A 57 9.70 -12.82 1.31
N SER A 58 9.12 -12.90 0.10
CA SER A 58 9.56 -13.88 -0.91
C SER A 58 10.78 -13.44 -1.70
N GLY A 59 11.10 -12.14 -1.70
CA GLY A 59 12.16 -11.57 -2.50
C GLY A 59 11.74 -11.16 -3.93
N ALA A 60 10.46 -11.31 -4.27
CA ALA A 60 9.89 -10.88 -5.55
C ALA A 60 9.83 -9.34 -5.72
N ARG A 61 10.16 -8.58 -4.66
CA ARG A 61 10.14 -7.11 -4.59
C ARG A 61 8.75 -6.54 -4.86
N ILE A 62 7.71 -7.22 -4.38
CA ILE A 62 6.32 -6.77 -4.49
C ILE A 62 6.13 -5.47 -3.70
N LYS A 63 5.56 -4.46 -4.36
CA LYS A 63 5.29 -3.14 -3.77
C LYS A 63 3.82 -2.77 -3.92
N PHE A 64 3.25 -2.23 -2.87
CA PHE A 64 1.91 -1.66 -2.90
C PHE A 64 2.00 -0.27 -3.52
N THR A 65 1.27 -0.06 -4.62
CA THR A 65 1.08 1.25 -5.23
C THR A 65 -0.43 1.50 -5.20
N SER A 66 -0.87 2.53 -4.49
CA SER A 66 -2.28 2.91 -4.48
C SER A 66 -2.69 3.39 -5.87
N ALA A 67 -3.89 3.02 -6.31
CA ALA A 67 -4.45 3.53 -7.56
C ALA A 67 -5.18 4.86 -7.33
N LEU A 68 -5.78 5.03 -6.14
CA LEU A 68 -6.40 6.27 -5.69
C LEU A 68 -5.41 7.43 -5.53
N LEU A 69 -4.19 7.16 -5.03
CA LEU A 69 -3.14 8.17 -4.95
C LEU A 69 -2.14 7.97 -6.09
N PRO A 70 -2.08 8.89 -7.07
CA PRO A 70 -1.10 8.76 -8.13
C PRO A 70 0.34 8.81 -7.57
N PRO A 71 1.30 8.07 -8.16
CA PRO A 71 2.67 7.97 -7.67
C PRO A 71 3.49 9.27 -7.75
N CYS A 72 2.88 10.39 -8.19
CA CYS A 72 3.43 11.74 -8.20
C CYS A 72 3.44 12.41 -6.81
N LEU A 73 3.86 11.65 -5.80
CA LEU A 73 4.37 12.10 -4.50
C LEU A 73 5.92 12.10 -4.51
N ARG A 74 6.53 12.25 -5.69
CA ARG A 74 7.97 12.43 -5.83
C ARG A 74 8.27 13.92 -5.63
N ARG A 75 9.20 14.22 -4.71
CA ARG A 75 9.74 15.57 -4.48
C ARG A 75 10.05 16.28 -5.81
N PRO A 76 9.78 17.59 -5.96
CA PRO A 76 10.58 18.42 -6.86
C PRO A 76 12.04 18.48 -6.39
#